data_AF-A0A3D3CDC9-F1
#
_entry.id   AF-A0A3D3CDC9-F1
#
_cell.length_a   1.000
_cell.length_b   1.000
_cell.length_c   1.000
_cell.angle_alpha   90.00
_cell.angle_beta   90.00
_cell.angle_gamma   90.00
#
_symmetry.space_group_name_H-M   'P 1'
#
loop_
_entity.id
_entity.type
_entity.pdbx_description
1 polymer ?
#
loop_
_entity_poly.entity_id
_entity_poly.type
_entity_poly.pdbx_seq_one_letter_code
_entity_poly.pdbx_strand_id
1 'polypeptide(L)'
;MIRDMVRLSLWGVQSKKKEIVRELFALGVLHLDQDTPSTAEDDGTFNSLKLLRGKVLGLIEALGWDGWNSLREEDLGASETSLLDLSSAETVHEIDRSLEAFTSRLASLLAEAKEKDDLLDRLNRSEEVLRKFTPFFSGKAPSETEEDSLWWVENGDAPALVASLAAALDGGERHEAVSSHFVAGKESFGLLGLRTSLSAASIVRRVA
;
A
#
# COMPACT_ATOMS: atom_id res chain seq x y z
N MET A 1 10.63 51.24 -4.80
CA MET A 1 11.21 52.05 -3.71
C MET A 1 11.49 51.10 -2.55
N ILE A 2 12.77 50.84 -2.27
CA ILE A 2 13.19 49.98 -1.16
C ILE A 2 13.07 50.81 0.13
N ARG A 3 12.50 50.25 1.20
CA ARG A 3 12.37 50.94 2.50
C ARG A 3 13.73 50.94 3.21
N ASP A 4 14.06 52.03 3.90
CA ASP A 4 15.24 52.09 4.77
C ASP A 4 15.12 51.07 5.91
N MET A 5 16.05 50.12 5.96
CA MET A 5 16.11 49.11 7.02
C MET A 5 17.04 49.61 8.15
N VAL A 6 16.61 49.44 9.40
CA VAL A 6 17.37 49.85 10.59
C VAL A 6 18.03 48.62 11.21
N ARG A 7 19.34 48.68 11.47
CA ARG A 7 20.04 47.64 12.21
C ARG A 7 19.78 47.82 13.71
N LEU A 8 19.23 46.79 14.34
CA LEU A 8 18.96 46.74 15.78
C LEU A 8 19.94 45.80 16.46
N SER A 9 20.52 46.24 17.57
CA SER A 9 21.32 45.38 18.45
C SER A 9 20.68 45.36 19.83
N LEU A 10 20.34 44.16 20.31
CA LEU A 10 19.72 43.97 21.61
C LEU A 10 20.74 43.49 22.65
N TRP A 11 20.66 44.07 23.85
CA TRP A 11 21.47 43.70 25.00
C TRP A 11 20.53 43.29 26.13
N GLY A 12 20.79 42.17 26.77
CA GLY A 12 19.90 41.62 27.78
C GLY A 12 20.55 40.55 28.65
N VAL A 13 19.80 40.06 29.63
CA VAL A 13 20.25 39.01 30.55
C VAL A 13 20.14 37.64 29.87
N GLN A 14 21.18 36.81 29.95
CA GLN A 14 21.22 35.49 29.28
C GLN A 14 20.03 34.59 29.65
N SER A 15 19.55 34.69 30.89
CA SER A 15 18.36 33.97 31.37
C SER A 15 17.08 34.32 30.61
N LYS A 16 16.98 35.52 30.04
CA LYS A 16 15.84 36.00 29.23
C LYS A 16 16.06 35.88 27.72
N LYS A 17 17.18 35.30 27.26
CA LYS A 17 17.49 35.18 25.83
C LYS A 17 16.37 34.52 25.03
N LYS A 18 15.80 33.40 25.51
CA LYS A 18 14.71 32.68 24.83
C LYS A 18 13.44 33.53 24.73
N GLU A 19 13.07 34.23 25.80
CA GLU A 19 11.90 35.10 25.87
C GLU A 19 12.04 36.29 24.91
N ILE A 20 13.22 36.93 24.89
CA ILE A 20 13.51 38.04 23.98
C ILE A 20 13.45 37.60 22.52
N VAL A 21 14.06 36.47 22.17
CA VAL A 21 14.04 35.94 20.79
C VAL A 21 12.61 35.62 20.36
N ARG A 22 11.77 35.10 21.27
CA ARG A 22 10.34 34.83 21.00
C ARG A 22 9.59 36.10 20.61
N GLU A 23 9.67 37.15 21.44
CA GLU A 23 8.97 38.42 21.18
C GLU A 23 9.41 39.04 19.86
N LEU A 24 10.71 38.98 19.56
CA LEU A 24 11.26 39.48 18.29
C LEU A 24 10.78 38.66 17.09
N PHE A 25 10.64 37.34 17.25
CA PHE A 25 10.13 36.46 16.20
C PHE A 25 8.63 36.69 15.96
N ALA A 26 7.84 36.84 17.03
CA ALA A 26 6.41 37.14 16.99
C ALA A 26 6.12 38.48 16.30
N LEU A 27 7.01 39.46 16.43
CA LEU A 27 6.91 40.73 15.73
C LEU A 27 7.08 40.59 14.20
N GLY A 28 7.77 39.55 13.70
CA GLY A 28 7.85 39.22 12.28
C GLY A 28 8.55 40.25 11.36
N VAL A 29 9.05 41.37 11.89
CA VAL A 29 9.65 42.47 11.08
C VAL A 29 11.18 42.43 11.07
N LEU A 30 11.81 41.44 11.72
CA LEU A 30 13.26 41.43 11.95
C LEU A 30 13.96 40.38 11.10
N HIS A 31 14.99 40.82 10.37
CA HIS A 31 15.95 39.93 9.74
C HIS A 31 17.11 39.74 10.71
N LEU A 32 17.32 38.51 11.19
CA LEU A 32 18.41 38.19 12.10
C LEU A 32 19.72 38.10 11.31
N ASP A 33 20.61 39.05 11.56
CA ASP A 33 21.94 39.12 10.98
C ASP A 33 22.84 38.11 11.70
N GLN A 34 23.04 36.92 11.13
CA GLN A 34 23.84 35.84 11.72
C GLN A 34 25.34 36.00 11.40
N ASP A 35 25.89 37.19 11.60
CA ASP A 35 27.29 37.50 11.23
C ASP A 35 28.34 37.00 12.23
N THR A 36 27.95 36.24 13.25
CA THR A 36 28.90 35.57 14.14
C THR A 36 28.50 34.10 14.32
N PRO A 37 29.35 33.12 13.98
CA PRO A 37 29.14 31.76 14.42
C PRO A 37 29.16 31.79 15.93
N SER A 38 28.02 31.55 16.56
CA SER A 38 27.96 31.49 18.02
C SER A 38 28.87 30.34 18.45
N THR A 39 29.91 30.65 19.19
CA THR A 39 30.74 29.70 19.96
C THR A 39 29.96 29.05 21.12
N ALA A 40 28.63 29.17 21.13
CA ALA A 40 27.80 28.35 22.00
C ALA A 40 27.88 26.91 21.47
N GLU A 41 28.44 26.02 22.28
CA GLU A 41 28.43 24.58 22.08
C GLU A 41 27.01 24.15 21.66
N ASP A 42 26.83 23.88 20.37
CA ASP A 42 25.61 23.26 19.87
C ASP A 42 25.73 21.78 20.25
N ASP A 43 25.09 21.39 21.35
CA ASP A 43 25.10 20.04 21.93
C ASP A 43 24.46 18.96 21.01
N GLY A 44 24.43 19.19 19.69
CA GLY A 44 23.78 18.35 18.69
C GLY A 44 22.25 18.43 18.70
N THR A 45 21.65 19.13 19.66
CA THR A 45 20.19 19.23 19.82
C THR A 45 19.52 19.86 18.60
N PHE A 46 20.14 20.86 17.97
CA PHE A 46 19.61 21.46 16.74
C PHE A 46 19.58 20.46 15.57
N ASN A 47 20.64 19.66 15.42
CA ASN A 47 20.69 18.61 14.41
C ASN A 47 19.63 17.52 14.67
N SER A 48 19.43 17.12 15.93
CA SER A 48 18.37 16.18 16.32
C SER A 48 16.98 16.71 15.98
N LEU A 49 16.70 17.99 16.28
CA LEU A 49 15.43 18.64 15.91
C LEU A 49 15.24 18.70 14.39
N LYS A 50 16.30 18.96 13.62
CA LYS A 50 16.25 18.97 12.16
C LYS A 50 15.92 17.59 11.59
N LEU A 51 16.51 16.53 12.14
CA LEU A 51 16.19 15.14 11.77
C LEU A 51 14.76 14.78 12.14
N LEU A 52 14.33 15.15 13.34
CA LEU A 52 12.97 14.91 13.84
C LEU A 52 11.92 15.58 12.95
N ARG A 53 12.15 16.82 12.53
CA ARG A 53 11.32 17.51 11.53
C ARG A 53 11.19 16.70 10.24
N GLY A 54 12.31 16.17 9.74
CA GLY A 54 12.32 15.32 8.54
C GLY A 54 11.51 14.04 8.72
N LYS A 55 11.67 13.36 9.87
CA LYS A 55 10.89 12.15 10.22
C LYS A 55 9.38 12.45 10.28
N VAL A 56 8.98 13.53 10.94
CA VAL A 56 7.57 13.94 11.05
C VAL A 56 6.98 14.25 9.68
N LEU A 57 7.71 14.99 8.83
CA LEU A 57 7.23 15.31 7.47
C LEU A 57 7.02 14.03 6.65
N GLY A 58 7.99 13.11 6.67
CA GLY A 58 7.86 11.82 5.97
C GLY A 58 6.70 10.96 6.49
N LEU A 59 6.39 11.03 7.79
CA LEU A 59 5.23 10.35 8.37
C LEU A 59 3.90 10.98 7.92
N ILE A 60 3.82 12.31 7.89
CA ILE A 60 2.64 13.03 7.40
C ILE A 60 2.38 12.68 5.91
N GLU A 61 3.45 12.62 5.11
CA GLU A 61 3.38 12.16 3.71
C GLU A 61 2.95 10.70 3.60
N ALA A 62 3.50 9.80 4.42
CA ALA A 62 3.13 8.38 4.42
C ALA A 62 1.67 8.13 4.85
N LEU A 63 1.11 9.02 5.67
CA LEU A 63 -0.31 9.01 6.04
C LEU A 63 -1.21 9.61 4.94
N GLY A 64 -0.63 10.20 3.88
CA GLY A 64 -1.38 10.82 2.80
C GLY A 64 -2.09 12.11 3.19
N TRP A 65 -1.60 12.82 4.21
CA TRP A 65 -2.23 14.08 4.64
C TRP A 65 -2.06 15.18 3.56
N ASP A 66 -3.18 15.74 3.11
CA ASP A 66 -3.26 16.83 2.13
C ASP A 66 -3.92 18.11 2.66
N GLY A 67 -4.40 18.10 3.92
CA GLY A 67 -5.08 19.20 4.60
C GLY A 67 -4.21 20.40 4.98
N TRP A 68 -3.12 20.69 4.25
CA TRP A 68 -2.29 21.87 4.51
C TRP A 68 -3.08 23.17 4.37
N ASN A 69 -4.00 23.22 3.42
CA ASN A 69 -4.84 24.38 3.14
C ASN A 69 -5.96 24.60 4.18
N SER A 70 -6.20 23.63 5.07
CA SER A 70 -7.21 23.74 6.13
C SER A 70 -6.66 24.28 7.45
N LEU A 71 -5.34 24.47 7.56
CA LEU A 71 -4.71 25.02 8.76
C LEU A 71 -5.07 26.49 8.94
N ARG A 72 -5.64 26.83 10.09
CA ARG A 72 -5.94 28.21 10.48
C ARG A 72 -4.85 28.75 11.39
N GLU A 73 -4.78 30.07 11.48
CA GLU A 73 -3.83 30.77 12.37
C GLU A 73 -4.07 30.41 13.85
N GLU A 74 -5.30 30.09 14.22
CA GLU A 74 -5.70 29.57 15.53
C GLU A 74 -5.01 28.23 15.87
N ASP A 75 -4.87 27.34 14.88
CA ASP A 75 -4.22 26.03 15.04
C ASP A 75 -2.70 26.18 15.23
N LEU A 76 -2.12 27.22 14.63
CA LEU A 76 -0.70 27.57 14.74
C LEU A 76 -0.39 28.26 16.07
N GLY A 77 -1.26 29.15 16.55
CA GLY A 77 -1.05 29.86 17.82
C GLY A 77 -1.00 28.93 19.04
N ALA A 78 -1.76 27.83 19.02
CA ALA A 78 -1.71 26.81 20.08
C ALA A 78 -0.34 26.07 20.12
N SER A 79 0.28 25.86 18.96
CA SER A 79 1.53 25.12 18.84
C SER A 79 2.77 25.95 19.21
N GLU A 80 2.72 27.29 19.08
CA GLU A 80 3.79 28.18 19.53
C GLU A 80 4.09 28.07 21.03
N THR A 81 3.07 27.79 21.84
CA THR A 81 3.22 27.66 23.29
C THR A 81 3.87 26.32 23.67
N SER A 82 3.59 25.25 22.91
CA SER A 82 4.12 23.91 23.14
C SER A 82 5.53 23.69 22.59
N LEU A 83 5.91 24.35 21.49
CA LEU A 83 7.24 24.26 20.89
C LEU A 83 8.37 24.74 21.82
N LEU A 84 8.05 25.59 22.79
CA LEU A 84 9.03 26.15 23.74
C LEU A 84 9.52 25.11 24.77
N ASP A 85 8.70 24.09 25.06
CA ASP A 85 9.00 23.00 26.00
C ASP A 85 9.85 21.89 25.34
N LEU A 86 9.89 21.85 24.00
CA LEU A 86 10.71 20.90 23.22
C LEU A 86 12.21 21.19 23.26
N SER A 87 12.64 22.22 23.97
CA SER A 87 14.05 22.62 24.00
C SER A 87 14.92 21.81 24.97
N SER A 88 14.34 20.81 25.64
CA SER A 88 15.09 19.82 26.43
C SER A 88 15.54 18.65 25.56
N ALA A 89 16.81 18.25 25.67
CA ALA A 89 17.36 17.12 24.90
C ALA A 89 16.64 15.79 25.21
N GLU A 90 16.14 15.64 26.44
CA GLU A 90 15.37 14.47 26.90
C GLU A 90 14.04 14.36 26.16
N THR A 91 13.28 15.46 26.06
CA THR A 91 12.01 15.51 25.32
C THR A 91 12.21 15.19 23.85
N VAL A 92 13.28 15.71 23.22
CA VAL A 92 13.60 15.39 21.82
C VAL A 92 13.85 13.90 21.64
N HIS A 93 14.59 13.26 22.55
CA HIS A 93 14.86 11.83 22.49
C HIS A 93 13.59 10.97 22.70
N GLU A 94 12.71 11.37 23.61
CA GLU A 94 11.44 10.69 23.83
C GLU A 94 10.52 10.77 22.61
N ILE A 95 10.43 11.95 21.98
CA ILE A 95 9.65 12.11 20.75
C ILE A 95 10.26 11.26 19.63
N ASP A 96 11.58 11.23 19.49
CA ASP A 96 12.24 10.41 18.48
C ASP A 96 11.90 8.92 18.64
N ARG A 97 11.98 8.40 19.88
CA ARG A 97 11.61 7.02 20.19
C ARG A 97 10.13 6.75 19.90
N SER A 98 9.25 7.69 20.24
CA SER A 98 7.81 7.57 19.98
C SER A 98 7.52 7.54 18.47
N LEU A 99 8.18 8.41 17.70
CA LEU A 99 8.07 8.44 16.25
C LEU A 99 8.62 7.18 15.60
N GLU A 100 9.71 6.59 16.11
CA GLU A 100 10.21 5.31 15.62
C GLU A 100 9.23 4.16 15.85
N ALA A 101 8.65 4.07 17.04
CA ALA A 101 7.61 3.09 17.35
C ALA A 101 6.38 3.27 16.45
N PHE A 102 5.96 4.52 16.23
CA PHE A 102 4.87 4.85 15.32
C PHE A 102 5.20 4.48 13.87
N THR A 103 6.40 4.81 13.39
CA THR A 103 6.87 4.51 12.03
C THR A 103 6.85 3.00 11.76
N SER A 104 7.36 2.22 12.71
CA SER A 104 7.35 0.75 12.61
C SER A 104 5.93 0.19 12.52
N ARG A 105 5.02 0.68 13.37
CA ARG A 105 3.60 0.28 13.33
C ARG A 105 2.92 0.69 12.03
N LEU A 106 3.17 1.90 11.54
CA LEU A 106 2.61 2.39 10.28
C LEU A 106 3.10 1.55 9.10
N ALA A 107 4.40 1.24 9.05
CA ALA A 107 4.97 0.38 8.01
C ALA A 107 4.33 -1.02 8.01
N SER A 108 4.12 -1.61 9.20
CA SER A 108 3.44 -2.91 9.32
C SER A 108 2.00 -2.84 8.81
N LEU A 109 1.25 -1.79 9.16
CA LEU A 109 -0.13 -1.62 8.72
C LEU A 109 -0.24 -1.38 7.21
N LEU A 110 0.66 -0.59 6.63
CA LEU A 110 0.70 -0.37 5.19
C LEU A 110 1.03 -1.66 4.42
N ALA A 111 1.94 -2.48 4.96
CA ALA A 111 2.24 -3.78 4.38
C ALA A 111 1.04 -4.73 4.44
N GLU A 112 0.35 -4.79 5.58
CA GLU A 112 -0.86 -5.61 5.74
C GLU A 112 -1.98 -5.14 4.81
N ALA A 113 -2.22 -3.82 4.72
CA ALA A 113 -3.22 -3.25 3.82
C ALA A 113 -2.94 -3.66 2.36
N LYS A 114 -1.69 -3.54 1.92
CA LYS A 114 -1.27 -3.96 0.58
C LYS A 114 -1.48 -5.46 0.34
N GLU A 115 -1.13 -6.30 1.31
CA GLU A 115 -1.36 -7.75 1.21
C GLU A 115 -2.85 -8.08 1.06
N LYS A 116 -3.71 -7.39 1.82
CA LYS A 116 -5.17 -7.56 1.74
C LYS A 116 -5.71 -7.11 0.39
N ASP A 117 -5.23 -5.99 -0.15
CA ASP A 117 -5.61 -5.52 -1.48
C ASP A 117 -5.21 -6.53 -2.57
N ASP A 118 -3.98 -7.05 -2.51
CA ASP A 118 -3.49 -8.08 -3.42
C ASP A 118 -4.33 -9.37 -3.36
N LEU A 119 -4.74 -9.78 -2.15
CA LEU A 119 -5.62 -10.94 -1.95
C LEU A 119 -7.03 -10.69 -2.50
N LEU A 120 -7.58 -9.50 -2.27
CA LEU A 120 -8.89 -9.10 -2.78
C LEU A 120 -8.88 -9.12 -4.32
N ASP A 121 -7.83 -8.59 -4.94
CA ASP A 121 -7.65 -8.63 -6.39
C ASP A 121 -7.58 -10.06 -6.94
N ARG A 122 -6.86 -10.96 -6.26
CA ARG A 122 -6.81 -12.38 -6.65
C ARG A 122 -8.17 -13.06 -6.50
N LEU A 123 -8.90 -12.75 -5.44
CA LEU A 123 -10.21 -13.32 -5.17
C LEU A 123 -11.22 -12.85 -6.21
N ASN A 124 -11.23 -11.55 -6.54
CA ASN A 124 -12.06 -10.99 -7.61
C ASN A 124 -11.77 -11.64 -8.97
N ARG A 125 -10.49 -11.83 -9.32
CA ARG A 125 -10.11 -12.53 -10.56
C ARG A 125 -10.58 -13.98 -10.56
N SER A 126 -10.45 -14.67 -9.43
CA SER A 126 -10.91 -16.07 -9.29
C SER A 126 -12.43 -16.16 -9.37
N GLU A 127 -13.16 -15.24 -8.73
CA GLU A 127 -14.62 -15.14 -8.83
C GLU A 127 -15.05 -14.90 -10.28
N GLU A 128 -14.40 -13.99 -11.00
CA GLU A 128 -14.71 -13.72 -12.42
C GLU A 128 -14.57 -14.99 -13.27
N VAL A 129 -13.52 -15.78 -13.04
CA VAL A 129 -13.31 -17.06 -13.72
C VAL A 129 -14.39 -18.07 -13.34
N LEU A 130 -14.66 -18.26 -12.05
CA LEU A 130 -15.70 -19.20 -11.57
C LEU A 130 -17.09 -18.81 -12.08
N ARG A 131 -17.38 -17.52 -12.22
CA ARG A 131 -18.64 -17.02 -12.76
C ARG A 131 -18.84 -17.43 -14.22
N LYS A 132 -17.77 -17.46 -15.02
CA LYS A 132 -17.80 -17.96 -16.40
C LYS A 132 -18.10 -19.47 -16.45
N PHE A 133 -17.64 -20.22 -15.44
CA PHE A 133 -17.94 -21.65 -15.29
C PHE A 133 -19.26 -21.97 -14.60
N THR A 134 -19.96 -20.98 -14.05
CA THR A 134 -21.23 -21.22 -13.33
C THR A 134 -22.24 -21.97 -14.20
N PRO A 135 -22.49 -21.63 -15.48
CA PRO A 135 -23.43 -22.38 -16.32
C PRO A 135 -23.03 -23.85 -16.55
N PHE A 136 -21.73 -24.17 -16.53
CA PHE A 136 -21.21 -25.52 -16.69
C PHE A 136 -21.51 -26.38 -15.44
N PHE A 137 -21.28 -25.84 -14.25
CA PHE A 137 -21.56 -26.54 -12.99
C PHE A 137 -23.05 -26.52 -12.60
N SER A 138 -23.79 -25.46 -12.96
CA SER A 138 -25.20 -25.27 -12.56
C SER A 138 -26.21 -25.93 -13.51
N GLY A 139 -25.76 -26.55 -14.60
CA GLY A 139 -26.63 -27.21 -15.57
C GLY A 139 -27.27 -28.47 -15.01
N LYS A 140 -26.74 -29.64 -15.39
CA LYS A 140 -27.10 -30.93 -14.77
C LYS A 140 -26.05 -31.27 -13.72
N ALA A 141 -26.44 -31.78 -12.56
CA ALA A 141 -25.47 -32.44 -11.70
C ALA A 141 -24.90 -33.67 -12.45
N PRO A 142 -23.60 -33.98 -12.30
CA PRO A 142 -23.04 -35.21 -12.86
C PRO A 142 -23.85 -36.41 -12.36
N SER A 143 -24.12 -37.37 -13.25
CA SER A 143 -24.71 -38.65 -12.85
C SER A 143 -23.72 -39.45 -11.99
N GLU A 144 -24.16 -40.53 -11.32
CA GLU A 144 -23.26 -41.41 -10.53
C GLU A 144 -22.06 -41.96 -11.34
N THR A 145 -22.16 -41.91 -12.67
CA THR A 145 -21.14 -42.38 -13.60
C THR A 145 -20.31 -41.26 -14.24
N GLU A 146 -20.61 -39.97 -13.97
CA GLU A 146 -19.92 -38.82 -14.56
C GLU A 146 -19.07 -38.07 -13.52
N GLU A 147 -17.93 -37.55 -13.97
CA GLU A 147 -17.06 -36.69 -13.16
C GLU A 147 -16.87 -35.33 -13.85
N ASP A 148 -16.94 -34.26 -13.06
CA ASP A 148 -16.54 -32.91 -13.47
C ASP A 148 -15.03 -32.76 -13.25
N SER A 149 -14.32 -32.37 -14.31
CA SER A 149 -12.88 -32.12 -14.25
C SER A 149 -12.53 -30.78 -14.89
N LEU A 150 -11.53 -30.10 -14.33
CA LEU A 150 -11.05 -28.80 -14.79
C LEU A 150 -9.58 -28.91 -15.19
N TRP A 151 -9.25 -28.44 -16.38
CA TRP A 151 -7.94 -28.61 -16.99
C TRP A 151 -7.36 -27.26 -17.41
N TRP A 152 -6.06 -27.10 -17.20
CA TRP A 152 -5.30 -25.98 -17.73
C TRP A 152 -4.74 -26.37 -19.11
N VAL A 153 -5.14 -25.66 -20.16
CA VAL A 153 -4.89 -26.06 -21.56
C VAL A 153 -4.45 -24.85 -22.39
N GLU A 154 -3.59 -25.04 -23.37
CA GLU A 154 -3.27 -23.98 -24.34
C GLU A 154 -4.51 -23.58 -25.14
N ASN A 155 -4.69 -22.27 -25.38
CA ASN A 155 -5.89 -21.73 -26.02
C ASN A 155 -6.17 -22.33 -27.41
N GLY A 156 -5.13 -22.78 -28.13
CA GLY A 156 -5.26 -23.42 -29.44
C GLY A 156 -5.65 -24.90 -29.39
N ASP A 157 -5.34 -25.59 -28.29
CA ASP A 157 -5.41 -27.05 -28.21
C ASP A 157 -6.74 -27.57 -27.65
N ALA A 158 -7.51 -26.70 -26.99
CA ALA A 158 -8.78 -27.08 -26.36
C ALA A 158 -9.75 -27.80 -27.33
N PRO A 159 -10.00 -27.34 -28.58
CA PRO A 159 -10.89 -28.04 -29.50
C PRO A 159 -10.34 -29.40 -29.94
N ALA A 160 -9.03 -29.51 -30.15
CA ALA A 160 -8.36 -30.74 -30.58
C ALA A 160 -8.41 -31.81 -29.48
N LEU A 161 -8.23 -31.40 -28.22
CA LEU A 161 -8.33 -32.28 -27.06
C LEU A 161 -9.76 -32.78 -26.86
N VAL A 162 -10.77 -31.90 -26.95
CA VAL A 162 -12.18 -32.30 -26.86
C VAL A 162 -12.55 -33.29 -27.97
N ALA A 163 -12.11 -33.04 -29.21
CA ALA A 163 -12.36 -33.94 -30.34
C ALA A 163 -11.69 -35.31 -30.16
N SER A 164 -10.46 -35.34 -29.66
CA SER A 164 -9.73 -36.58 -29.40
C SER A 164 -10.39 -37.40 -28.29
N LEU A 165 -10.91 -36.73 -27.25
CA LEU A 165 -11.65 -37.38 -26.17
C LEU A 165 -12.99 -37.95 -26.63
N ALA A 166 -13.74 -37.20 -27.44
CA ALA A 166 -14.99 -37.68 -28.04
C ALA A 166 -14.73 -38.94 -28.90
N ALA A 167 -13.71 -38.92 -29.75
CA ALA A 167 -13.34 -40.07 -30.57
C ALA A 167 -12.91 -41.30 -29.75
N ALA A 168 -12.20 -41.09 -28.64
CA ALA A 168 -11.79 -42.17 -27.74
C ALA A 168 -12.95 -42.79 -26.94
N LEU A 169 -14.07 -42.08 -26.81
CA LEU A 169 -15.27 -42.51 -26.09
C LEU A 169 -16.28 -43.22 -27.01
N ASP A 170 -16.41 -42.79 -28.27
CA ASP A 170 -17.31 -43.40 -29.27
C ASP A 170 -16.92 -44.84 -29.67
N GLY A 171 -15.68 -45.27 -29.41
CA GLY A 171 -15.15 -46.56 -29.86
C GLY A 171 -15.42 -47.79 -28.98
N GLY A 172 -16.17 -47.68 -27.88
CA GLY A 172 -16.21 -48.74 -26.84
C GLY A 172 -17.59 -49.23 -26.43
N GLU A 173 -18.42 -48.38 -25.86
CA GLU A 173 -19.75 -48.68 -25.32
C GLU A 173 -20.56 -47.37 -25.37
N ARG A 174 -21.90 -47.42 -25.28
CA ARG A 174 -22.76 -46.22 -25.32
C ARG A 174 -22.47 -45.31 -24.11
N HIS A 175 -21.44 -44.49 -24.21
CA HIS A 175 -21.13 -43.42 -23.27
C HIS A 175 -21.95 -42.18 -23.64
N GLU A 176 -22.51 -41.51 -22.62
CA GLU A 176 -23.21 -40.23 -22.81
C GLU A 176 -22.23 -39.16 -23.32
N ALA A 177 -22.77 -38.18 -24.05
CA ALA A 177 -22.00 -37.16 -24.75
C ALA A 177 -21.08 -36.36 -23.82
N VAL A 178 -19.82 -36.17 -24.23
CA VAL A 178 -18.87 -35.28 -23.54
C VAL A 178 -19.41 -33.85 -23.53
N SER A 179 -19.72 -33.32 -22.35
CA SER A 179 -20.00 -31.90 -22.19
C SER A 179 -18.70 -31.17 -21.89
N SER A 180 -18.40 -30.13 -22.68
CA SER A 180 -17.20 -29.32 -22.52
C SER A 180 -17.53 -27.83 -22.46
N HIS A 181 -16.78 -27.11 -21.65
CA HIS A 181 -16.84 -25.65 -21.58
C HIS A 181 -15.43 -25.08 -21.51
N PHE A 182 -15.09 -24.20 -22.44
CA PHE A 182 -13.77 -23.59 -22.49
C PHE A 182 -13.86 -22.09 -22.25
N VAL A 183 -13.01 -21.60 -21.34
CA VAL A 183 -12.82 -20.19 -21.08
C VAL A 183 -11.38 -19.84 -21.41
N ALA A 184 -11.19 -19.10 -22.51
CA ALA A 184 -9.88 -18.61 -22.89
C ALA A 184 -9.33 -17.65 -21.82
N GLY A 185 -8.09 -17.87 -21.40
CA GLY A 185 -7.38 -16.93 -20.55
C GLY A 185 -6.81 -15.77 -21.39
N LYS A 186 -6.33 -14.72 -20.70
CA LYS A 186 -5.68 -13.57 -21.36
C LYS A 186 -4.31 -13.90 -21.97
N GLU A 187 -3.68 -15.00 -21.55
CA GLU A 187 -2.38 -15.47 -22.03
C GLU A 187 -2.53 -16.60 -23.07
N SER A 188 -1.48 -17.41 -23.29
CA SER A 188 -1.50 -18.59 -24.18
C SER A 188 -2.36 -19.75 -23.67
N PHE A 189 -2.83 -19.69 -22.42
CA PHE A 189 -3.56 -20.77 -21.76
C PHE A 189 -4.97 -20.34 -21.33
N GLY A 190 -5.86 -21.30 -21.23
CA GLY A 190 -7.22 -21.18 -20.74
C GLY A 190 -7.64 -22.38 -19.89
N LEU A 191 -8.86 -22.32 -19.38
CA LEU A 191 -9.45 -23.38 -18.55
C LEU A 191 -10.48 -24.15 -19.38
N LEU A 192 -10.35 -25.48 -19.36
CA LEU A 192 -11.28 -26.41 -19.99
C LEU A 192 -12.00 -27.22 -18.91
N GLY A 193 -13.30 -27.03 -18.79
CA GLY A 193 -14.19 -27.89 -18.01
C GLY A 193 -14.68 -29.05 -18.87
N LEU A 194 -14.55 -30.27 -18.36
CA LEU A 194 -15.00 -31.51 -19.01
C LEU A 194 -15.87 -32.29 -18.05
N ARG A 195 -17.05 -32.70 -18.52
CA ARG A 195 -17.90 -33.70 -17.87
C ARG A 195 -17.90 -34.96 -18.71
N THR A 196 -17.39 -36.03 -18.13
CA THR A 196 -17.22 -37.31 -18.83
C THR A 196 -17.41 -38.46 -17.85
N SER A 197 -17.72 -39.66 -18.36
CA SER A 197 -17.76 -40.87 -17.54
C SER A 197 -16.39 -41.51 -17.27
N LEU A 198 -15.31 -40.89 -17.74
CA LEU A 198 -13.94 -41.30 -17.49
C LEU A 198 -13.33 -40.46 -16.37
N SER A 199 -12.59 -41.14 -15.50
CA SER A 199 -11.78 -40.45 -14.50
C SER A 199 -10.69 -39.60 -15.14
N ALA A 200 -10.29 -38.52 -14.47
CA ALA A 200 -9.21 -37.65 -14.94
C ALA A 200 -7.90 -38.43 -15.24
N ALA A 201 -7.58 -39.45 -14.43
CA ALA A 201 -6.41 -40.30 -14.66
C ALA A 201 -6.51 -41.16 -15.94
N SER A 202 -7.73 -41.60 -16.29
CA SER A 202 -8.02 -42.34 -17.52
C SER A 202 -7.92 -41.45 -18.76
N ILE A 203 -8.32 -40.18 -18.62
CA ILE A 203 -8.21 -39.15 -19.66
C ILE A 203 -6.74 -38.90 -20.01
N VAL A 204 -5.87 -38.65 -19.02
CA VAL A 204 -4.43 -38.42 -19.26
C VAL A 204 -3.80 -39.57 -20.04
N ARG A 205 -4.11 -40.82 -19.69
CA ARG A 205 -3.54 -42.01 -20.35
C ARG A 205 -3.98 -42.20 -21.80
N ARG A 206 -5.12 -41.63 -22.20
CA ARG A 206 -5.66 -41.76 -23.55
C ARG A 206 -5.26 -40.61 -24.47
N VAL A 207 -4.82 -39.49 -23.89
CA VAL A 207 -4.51 -38.24 -24.58
C VAL A 207 -2.99 -37.99 -24.65
N ALA A 208 -2.19 -38.57 -23.76
CA ALA A 208 -0.72 -38.60 -23.81
C ALA A 208 -0.19 -39.64 -24.80
#